data_AF-A0AAE3B6U6-F1
#
_entry.id   AF-A0AAE3B6U6-F1
#
_cell.length_a   1.000
_cell.length_b   1.000
_cell.length_c   1.000
_cell.angle_alpha   90.00
_cell.angle_beta   90.00
_cell.angle_gamma   90.00
#
_symmetry.space_group_name_H-M   'P 1'
#
loop_
_entity.id
_entity.type
_entity.pdbx_description
1 polymer ?
#
loop_
_entity_poly.entity_id
_entity_poly.type
_entity_poly.pdbx_seq_one_letter_code
_entity_poly.pdbx_strand_id
1 'polypeptide(L)'
;MTGISARPTALGIYDKPRPDTITSIEVIALALSGVWLLGAAFFFLIVREEGTSEDGAQSLRFLMTMLAIFMPVAMIWVAATAAKASRVMREESQRLQASIDAIRQAYIAQQQGHHMRTEPSVTRKLDEIAAAARKTETALATFQSRRDESARPKAQPAAVQGDDQPVLELGTQAIDMAPLLSNDDFVRALNFPETAEDEVGFASLRRALKDRSTSQLVQASQDVLTLMSQDGIYMDDLRPDRARPEVWRHFAQGSRGRAIAPLGGIRDRSSLALTNARMKQDPIFRDAAHHFLRRFDQTFAEFEKGASDSEISALSDTRTARAFMLLGRCAGTFD
;
A
#
# COMPACT_ATOMS: atom_id res chain seq x y z
N MET A 1 23.20 -44.54 10.19
CA MET A 1 21.88 -44.27 10.80
C MET A 1 21.71 -42.76 10.88
N THR A 2 20.87 -42.21 10.03
CA THR A 2 20.56 -40.79 9.86
C THR A 2 19.43 -40.39 10.81
N GLY A 3 19.68 -39.44 11.71
CA GLY A 3 18.64 -38.82 12.55
C GLY A 3 18.20 -37.49 11.92
N ILE A 4 17.00 -37.45 11.36
CA ILE A 4 16.37 -36.25 10.83
C ILE A 4 15.70 -35.52 12.01
N SER A 5 16.18 -34.32 12.36
CA SER A 5 15.50 -33.43 13.31
C SER A 5 14.24 -32.85 12.68
N ALA A 6 13.08 -33.17 13.24
CA ALA A 6 11.79 -32.61 12.84
C ALA A 6 11.72 -31.12 13.17
N ARG A 7 11.27 -30.31 12.19
CA ARG A 7 10.94 -28.89 12.39
C ARG A 7 9.67 -28.77 13.24
N PRO A 8 9.59 -27.85 14.20
CA PRO A 8 8.34 -27.65 14.96
C PRO A 8 7.29 -26.97 14.07
N THR A 9 6.14 -27.63 13.97
CA THR A 9 4.93 -27.17 13.29
C THR A 9 4.35 -25.94 13.97
N ALA A 10 3.96 -24.94 13.17
CA ALA A 10 3.23 -23.76 13.62
C ALA A 10 1.82 -24.15 14.12
N LEU A 11 1.64 -24.24 15.43
CA LEU A 11 0.34 -24.05 16.08
C LEU A 11 0.00 -22.56 15.93
N GLY A 12 -1.19 -22.14 15.52
CA GLY A 12 -2.49 -22.75 15.71
C GLY A 12 -3.40 -21.62 16.16
N ILE A 13 -4.30 -21.21 15.25
CA ILE A 13 -5.17 -20.03 15.29
C ILE A 13 -6.31 -20.22 16.31
N TYR A 14 -5.95 -20.50 17.57
CA TYR A 14 -6.89 -20.65 18.68
C TYR A 14 -6.22 -20.22 19.99
N ASP A 15 -5.92 -18.94 20.11
CA ASP A 15 -5.70 -18.34 21.42
C ASP A 15 -7.09 -17.99 21.99
N LYS A 16 -7.61 -18.85 22.86
CA LYS A 16 -8.85 -18.58 23.59
C LYS A 16 -8.61 -17.38 24.52
N PRO A 17 -9.57 -16.44 24.68
CA PRO A 17 -9.42 -15.37 25.64
C PRO A 17 -9.21 -15.98 27.03
N ARG A 18 -8.03 -15.76 27.61
CA ARG A 18 -7.76 -16.12 29.00
C ARG A 18 -8.75 -15.36 29.88
N PRO A 19 -9.38 -15.99 30.87
CA PRO A 19 -10.25 -15.28 31.81
C PRO A 19 -9.43 -14.20 32.52
N ASP A 20 -10.02 -13.01 32.68
CA ASP A 20 -9.44 -11.86 33.39
C ASP A 20 -9.01 -12.30 34.80
N THR A 21 -7.73 -12.63 34.97
CA THR A 21 -7.14 -12.84 36.27
C THR A 21 -6.94 -11.47 36.92
N ILE A 22 -7.37 -11.34 38.18
CA ILE A 22 -7.15 -10.14 39.00
C ILE A 22 -5.70 -9.68 38.84
N THR A 23 -5.51 -8.49 38.29
CA THR A 23 -4.17 -7.99 37.95
C THR A 23 -3.43 -7.57 39.23
N SER A 24 -2.10 -7.67 39.26
CA SER A 24 -1.31 -7.21 40.42
C SER A 24 -1.58 -5.73 40.76
N ILE A 25 -2.01 -4.93 39.78
CA ILE A 25 -2.38 -3.52 39.95
C ILE A 25 -3.69 -3.40 40.75
N GLU A 26 -4.69 -4.22 40.44
CA GLU A 26 -5.96 -4.25 41.16
C GLU A 26 -5.75 -4.69 42.62
N VAL A 27 -4.88 -5.67 42.88
CA VAL A 27 -4.53 -6.10 44.25
C VAL A 27 -3.87 -4.97 45.04
N ILE A 28 -2.91 -4.25 44.43
CA ILE A 28 -2.22 -3.12 45.08
C ILE A 28 -3.20 -1.97 45.35
N ALA A 29 -4.07 -1.63 44.39
CA ALA A 29 -5.07 -0.58 44.53
C ALA A 29 -6.08 -0.89 45.65
N LEU A 30 -6.52 -2.16 45.75
CA LEU A 30 -7.39 -2.62 46.83
C LEU A 30 -6.69 -2.55 48.19
N ALA A 31 -5.43 -2.98 48.27
CA ALA A 31 -4.65 -2.90 49.50
C ALA A 31 -4.47 -1.44 49.97
N LEU A 32 -4.09 -0.54 49.08
CA LEU A 32 -3.94 0.89 49.36
C LEU A 32 -5.26 1.53 49.79
N SER A 33 -6.36 1.20 49.11
CA SER A 33 -7.70 1.69 49.47
C SER A 33 -8.12 1.18 50.86
N GLY A 34 -7.86 -0.10 51.16
CA GLY A 34 -8.14 -0.69 52.46
C GLY A 34 -7.32 -0.05 53.58
N VAL A 35 -6.01 0.16 53.37
CA VAL A 35 -5.14 0.85 54.32
C VAL A 35 -5.61 2.29 54.57
N TRP A 36 -6.01 3.00 53.53
CA TRP A 36 -6.55 4.36 53.65
C TRP A 36 -7.86 4.39 54.46
N LEU A 37 -8.81 3.50 54.14
CA LEU A 37 -10.08 3.42 54.85
C LEU A 37 -9.90 3.02 56.32
N LEU A 38 -8.97 2.11 56.61
CA LEU A 38 -8.59 1.77 57.99
C LEU A 38 -7.98 2.97 58.72
N GLY A 39 -7.09 3.72 58.06
CA GLY A 39 -6.51 4.94 58.62
C GLY A 39 -7.56 6.03 58.87
N ALA A 40 -8.48 6.22 57.94
CA ALA A 40 -9.60 7.14 58.09
C ALA A 40 -10.51 6.72 59.25
N ALA A 41 -10.91 5.45 59.32
CA ALA A 41 -11.72 4.93 60.43
C ALA A 41 -11.02 5.11 61.78
N PHE A 42 -9.73 4.80 61.87
CA PHE A 42 -8.93 5.00 63.08
C PHE A 42 -8.82 6.47 63.48
N PHE A 43 -8.61 7.37 62.51
CA PHE A 43 -8.60 8.81 62.74
C PHE A 43 -9.93 9.31 63.31
N PHE A 44 -11.08 8.88 62.75
CA PHE A 44 -12.40 9.26 63.26
C PHE A 44 -12.73 8.66 64.64
N LEU A 45 -12.19 7.48 64.96
CA LEU A 45 -12.35 6.88 66.30
C LEU A 45 -11.55 7.62 67.37
N ILE A 46 -10.38 8.17 67.02
CA ILE A 46 -9.52 8.95 67.92
C ILE A 46 -10.00 10.39 68.03
N VAL A 47 -10.31 11.01 66.89
CA VAL A 47 -10.79 12.39 66.78
C VAL A 47 -12.32 12.37 66.92
N ARG A 48 -12.81 11.91 68.08
CA ARG A 48 -14.22 12.07 68.43
C ARG A 48 -14.42 13.51 68.90
N GLU A 49 -14.75 14.42 67.99
CA GLU A 49 -15.12 15.79 68.34
C GLU A 49 -16.41 15.79 69.16
N GLU A 50 -16.29 15.94 70.48
CA GLU A 50 -17.41 16.30 71.36
C GLU A 50 -17.73 17.78 71.15
N GLY A 51 -18.47 18.07 70.09
CA GLY A 51 -18.82 19.43 69.69
C GLY A 51 -20.33 19.58 69.47
N THR A 52 -21.06 19.98 70.51
CA THR A 52 -22.40 20.55 70.39
C THR A 52 -22.32 21.85 69.57
N SER A 53 -22.97 21.95 68.39
CA SER A 53 -23.63 23.18 67.86
C SER A 53 -24.07 23.09 66.39
N GLU A 54 -25.29 23.60 66.16
CA GLU A 54 -25.96 24.11 64.94
C GLU A 54 -26.01 23.26 63.65
N ASP A 55 -27.24 22.89 63.26
CA ASP A 55 -27.61 22.02 62.11
C ASP A 55 -26.96 22.41 60.77
N GLY A 56 -26.69 23.70 60.53
CA GLY A 56 -26.05 24.17 59.31
C GLY A 56 -24.56 23.81 59.19
N ALA A 57 -23.82 23.83 60.30
CA ALA A 57 -22.39 23.49 60.34
C ALA A 57 -22.16 21.97 60.35
N GLN A 58 -23.16 21.20 60.78
CA GLN A 58 -23.16 19.73 60.79
C GLN A 58 -23.15 19.17 59.36
N SER A 59 -24.00 19.70 58.48
CA SER A 59 -24.11 19.24 57.08
C SER A 59 -22.84 19.51 56.28
N LEU A 60 -22.23 20.69 56.44
CA LEU A 60 -20.99 21.03 55.76
C LEU A 60 -19.80 20.19 56.25
N ARG A 61 -19.69 19.94 57.57
CA ARG A 61 -18.69 19.02 58.14
C ARG A 61 -18.89 17.60 57.62
N PHE A 62 -20.13 17.11 57.57
CA PHE A 62 -20.43 15.79 57.00
C PHE A 62 -19.99 15.67 55.55
N LEU A 63 -20.26 16.68 54.71
CA LEU A 63 -19.83 16.69 53.31
C LEU A 63 -18.30 16.75 53.15
N MET A 64 -17.61 17.57 53.97
CA MET A 64 -16.15 17.64 53.97
C MET A 64 -15.50 16.32 54.42
N THR A 65 -16.06 15.68 55.46
CA THR A 65 -15.64 14.35 55.92
C THR A 65 -15.84 13.30 54.83
N MET A 66 -17.00 13.30 54.17
CA MET A 66 -17.27 12.37 53.08
C MET A 66 -16.28 12.58 51.92
N LEU A 67 -16.03 13.83 51.51
CA LEU A 67 -15.07 14.15 50.46
C LEU A 67 -13.64 13.73 50.84
N ALA A 68 -13.22 13.95 52.09
CA ALA A 68 -11.89 13.57 52.58
C ALA A 68 -11.65 12.05 52.56
N ILE A 69 -12.68 11.24 52.77
CA ILE A 69 -12.59 9.78 52.72
C ILE A 69 -12.61 9.28 51.27
N PHE A 70 -13.55 9.77 50.45
CA PHE A 70 -13.79 9.24 49.11
C PHE A 70 -12.82 9.75 48.04
N MET A 71 -12.33 10.99 48.13
CA MET A 71 -11.46 11.57 47.11
C MET A 71 -10.12 10.81 46.93
N PRO A 72 -9.41 10.42 48.00
CA PRO A 72 -8.17 9.65 47.87
C PRO A 72 -8.40 8.25 47.30
N VAL A 73 -9.50 7.59 47.66
CA VAL A 73 -9.87 6.28 47.11
C VAL A 73 -10.16 6.39 45.61
N ALA A 74 -10.90 7.43 45.19
CA ALA A 74 -11.16 7.70 43.78
C ALA A 74 -9.85 7.95 43.00
N MET A 75 -8.92 8.73 43.57
CA MET A 75 -7.61 9.01 42.97
C MET A 75 -6.75 7.74 42.81
N ILE A 76 -6.77 6.84 43.81
CA ILE A 76 -6.07 5.55 43.73
C ILE A 76 -6.63 4.71 42.57
N TRP A 77 -7.95 4.67 42.40
CA TRP A 77 -8.59 3.95 41.30
C TRP A 77 -8.29 4.54 39.92
N VAL A 78 -8.27 5.87 39.79
CA VAL A 78 -7.86 6.56 38.54
C VAL A 78 -6.39 6.26 38.20
N ALA A 79 -5.50 6.26 39.20
CA ALA A 79 -4.10 5.90 38.98
C ALA A 79 -3.94 4.43 38.56
N ALA A 80 -4.73 3.53 39.15
CA ALA A 80 -4.72 2.11 38.81
C ALA A 80 -5.19 1.84 37.36
N THR A 81 -6.26 2.49 36.91
CA THR A 81 -6.75 2.34 35.53
C THR A 81 -5.77 2.94 34.51
N ALA A 82 -5.17 4.08 34.81
CA ALA A 82 -4.12 4.69 33.97
C ALA A 82 -2.87 3.80 33.87
N ALA A 83 -2.46 3.18 34.98
CA ALA A 83 -1.33 2.25 35.00
C ALA A 83 -1.62 0.97 34.19
N LYS A 84 -2.86 0.46 34.23
CA LYS A 84 -3.31 -0.68 33.40
C LYS A 84 -3.24 -0.35 31.91
N ALA A 85 -3.75 0.81 31.50
CA ALA A 85 -3.67 1.28 30.11
C ALA A 85 -2.22 1.47 29.62
N SER A 86 -1.34 2.00 30.48
CA SER A 86 0.08 2.18 30.14
C SER A 86 0.84 0.86 29.97
N ARG A 87 0.48 -0.19 30.73
CA ARG A 87 1.12 -1.52 30.59
C ARG A 87 0.72 -2.23 29.32
N VAL A 88 -0.56 -2.22 28.95
CA VAL A 88 -1.03 -2.82 27.68
C VAL A 88 -0.32 -2.17 26.50
N MET A 89 -0.20 -0.84 26.52
CA MET A 89 0.53 -0.10 25.47
C MET A 89 2.04 -0.41 25.43
N ARG A 90 2.67 -0.66 26.59
CA ARG A 90 4.09 -1.05 26.67
C ARG A 90 4.34 -2.48 26.17
N GLU A 91 3.44 -3.41 26.46
CA GLU A 91 3.53 -4.79 25.96
C GLU A 91 3.31 -4.86 24.44
N GLU A 92 2.39 -4.06 23.90
CA GLU A 92 2.19 -3.93 22.45
C GLU A 92 3.40 -3.27 21.77
N SER A 93 3.98 -2.23 22.37
CA SER A 93 5.17 -1.54 21.83
C SER A 93 6.41 -2.45 21.83
N GLN A 94 6.64 -3.24 22.88
CA GLN A 94 7.77 -4.18 22.93
C GLN A 94 7.64 -5.31 21.91
N ARG A 95 6.43 -5.81 21.68
CA ARG A 95 6.16 -6.84 20.67
C ARG A 95 6.35 -6.30 19.25
N LEU A 96 5.91 -5.07 18.98
CA LEU A 96 6.14 -4.39 17.70
C LEU A 96 7.63 -4.16 17.45
N GLN A 97 8.36 -3.67 18.46
CA GLN A 97 9.81 -3.46 18.37
C GLN A 97 10.56 -4.76 18.05
N ALA A 98 10.21 -5.87 18.70
CA ALA A 98 10.81 -7.18 18.45
C ALA A 98 10.54 -7.70 17.02
N SER A 99 9.34 -7.44 16.48
CA SER A 99 9.02 -7.81 15.08
C SER A 99 9.79 -6.97 14.06
N ILE A 100 10.00 -5.68 14.36
CA ILE A 100 10.78 -4.76 13.51
C ILE A 100 12.26 -5.17 13.50
N ASP A 101 12.82 -5.50 14.67
CA ASP A 101 14.21 -5.96 14.77
C ASP A 101 14.42 -7.29 14.05
N ALA A 102 13.45 -8.21 14.10
CA ALA A 102 13.49 -9.46 13.35
C ALA A 102 13.45 -9.24 11.82
N ILE A 103 12.63 -8.31 11.33
CA ILE A 103 12.57 -7.94 9.90
C ILE A 103 13.88 -7.28 9.46
N ARG A 104 14.43 -6.37 10.28
CA ARG A 104 15.71 -5.72 10.00
C ARG A 104 16.85 -6.73 9.91
N GLN A 105 16.89 -7.70 10.82
CA GLN A 105 17.89 -8.78 10.79
C GLN A 105 17.71 -9.69 9.57
N ALA A 106 16.47 -10.05 9.21
CA ALA A 106 16.19 -10.82 7.99
C ALA A 106 16.62 -10.07 6.72
N TYR A 107 16.38 -8.77 6.65
CA TYR A 107 16.78 -7.92 5.53
C TYR A 107 18.31 -7.83 5.39
N ILE A 108 19.04 -7.62 6.49
CA ILE A 108 20.51 -7.59 6.48
C ILE A 108 21.10 -8.95 6.10
N ALA A 109 20.55 -10.06 6.63
CA ALA A 109 20.98 -11.40 6.27
C ALA A 109 20.72 -11.73 4.78
N GLN A 110 19.60 -11.25 4.24
CA GLN A 110 19.28 -11.39 2.82
C GLN A 110 20.21 -10.55 1.94
N GLN A 111 20.55 -9.32 2.35
CA GLN A 111 21.47 -8.45 1.63
C GLN A 111 22.91 -9.00 1.61
N GLN A 112 23.38 -9.54 2.74
CA GLN A 112 24.68 -10.24 2.82
C GLN A 112 24.69 -11.54 2.00
N GLY A 113 23.59 -12.29 2.01
CA GLY A 113 23.43 -13.47 1.16
C GLY A 113 23.39 -13.18 -0.34
N HIS A 114 22.95 -11.98 -0.73
CA HIS A 114 22.94 -11.54 -2.13
C HIS A 114 24.32 -11.05 -2.61
N HIS A 115 25.08 -10.35 -1.77
CA HIS A 115 26.47 -9.97 -2.08
C HIS A 115 27.39 -11.18 -2.24
N MET A 116 27.19 -12.25 -1.44
CA MET A 116 28.08 -13.41 -1.48
C MET A 116 27.77 -14.40 -2.62
N ARG A 117 26.61 -14.29 -3.28
CA ARG A 117 26.20 -15.18 -4.39
C ARG A 117 26.38 -14.59 -5.79
N THR A 118 26.44 -13.27 -5.94
CA THR A 118 26.39 -12.64 -7.28
C THR A 118 27.72 -12.08 -7.77
N GLU A 119 28.68 -11.75 -6.88
CA GLU A 119 29.87 -10.97 -7.31
C GLU A 119 31.10 -11.76 -7.83
N PRO A 120 31.48 -12.97 -7.39
CA PRO A 120 32.75 -13.56 -7.85
C PRO A 120 32.67 -14.30 -9.20
N SER A 121 31.49 -14.78 -9.62
CA SER A 121 31.35 -15.60 -10.83
C SER A 121 31.00 -14.79 -12.08
N VAL A 122 30.25 -13.70 -11.94
CA VAL A 122 29.85 -12.86 -13.08
C VAL A 122 30.99 -11.95 -13.49
N THR A 123 31.71 -11.35 -12.53
CA THR A 123 32.91 -10.54 -12.80
C THR A 123 34.03 -11.36 -13.46
N ARG A 124 34.32 -12.58 -12.98
CA ARG A 124 35.28 -13.49 -13.64
C ARG A 124 34.88 -13.86 -15.05
N LYS A 125 33.59 -14.11 -15.30
CA LYS A 125 33.10 -14.43 -16.65
C LYS A 125 33.13 -13.23 -17.59
N LEU A 126 32.92 -12.01 -17.08
CA LEU A 126 33.06 -10.79 -17.86
C LEU A 126 34.54 -10.51 -18.22
N ASP A 127 35.48 -10.75 -17.31
CA ASP A 127 36.92 -10.62 -17.58
C ASP A 127 37.43 -11.65 -18.59
N GLU A 128 36.95 -12.91 -18.53
CA GLU A 128 37.28 -13.93 -19.54
C GLU A 128 36.75 -13.56 -20.94
N ILE A 129 35.53 -13.00 -21.03
CA ILE A 129 34.94 -12.56 -22.29
C ILE A 129 35.69 -11.34 -22.85
N ALA A 130 36.06 -10.37 -22.00
CA ALA A 130 36.85 -9.21 -22.42
C ALA A 130 38.26 -9.60 -22.91
N ALA A 131 38.90 -10.57 -22.25
CA ALA A 131 40.19 -11.11 -22.68
C ALA A 131 40.09 -11.91 -23.99
N ALA A 132 38.99 -12.64 -24.21
CA ALA A 132 38.72 -13.32 -25.47
C ALA A 132 38.49 -12.33 -26.62
N ALA A 133 37.75 -11.25 -26.39
CA ALA A 133 37.51 -10.20 -27.38
C ALA A 133 38.80 -9.47 -27.80
N ARG A 134 39.70 -9.15 -26.86
CA ARG A 134 41.00 -8.54 -27.17
C ARG A 134 41.93 -9.45 -27.99
N LYS A 135 41.87 -10.77 -27.77
CA LYS A 135 42.62 -11.75 -28.57
C LYS A 135 42.08 -11.84 -29.99
N THR A 136 40.76 -11.70 -30.18
CA THR A 136 40.17 -11.67 -31.53
C THR A 136 40.48 -10.38 -32.27
N GLU A 137 40.52 -9.23 -31.59
CA GLU A 137 40.91 -7.94 -32.19
C GLU A 137 42.37 -7.92 -32.63
N THR A 138 43.29 -8.46 -31.81
CA THR A 138 44.73 -8.53 -32.17
C THR A 138 45.00 -9.54 -33.29
N ALA A 139 44.25 -10.63 -33.37
CA ALA A 139 44.30 -11.54 -34.51
C ALA A 139 43.79 -10.87 -35.79
N LEU A 140 42.62 -10.21 -35.76
CA LEU A 140 42.04 -9.53 -36.91
C LEU A 140 42.90 -8.35 -37.42
N ALA A 141 43.54 -7.60 -36.52
CA ALA A 141 44.47 -6.52 -36.89
C ALA A 141 45.74 -7.03 -37.60
N THR A 142 46.21 -8.23 -37.26
CA THR A 142 47.40 -8.83 -37.90
C THR A 142 47.11 -9.32 -39.32
N PHE A 143 45.86 -9.69 -39.62
CA PHE A 143 45.45 -10.13 -40.97
C PHE A 143 45.13 -8.99 -41.94
N GLN A 144 44.78 -7.78 -41.47
CA GLN A 144 44.46 -6.64 -42.34
C GLN A 144 45.70 -5.83 -42.80
N SER A 145 46.85 -5.99 -42.15
CA SER A 145 48.07 -5.21 -42.48
C SER A 145 48.79 -5.63 -43.78
N ARG A 146 48.32 -6.65 -44.52
CA ARG A 146 49.10 -7.25 -45.62
C ARG A 146 48.44 -7.22 -47.00
N ARG A 147 47.35 -6.47 -47.18
CA ARG A 147 46.68 -6.38 -48.47
C ARG A 147 46.14 -4.98 -48.74
N ASP A 148 47.03 -4.06 -49.10
CA ASP A 148 46.66 -2.88 -49.89
C ASP A 148 47.85 -2.44 -50.76
N GLU A 149 47.89 -2.99 -51.98
CA GLU A 149 48.68 -2.49 -53.11
C GLU A 149 47.91 -2.89 -54.37
N SER A 150 47.19 -1.93 -54.98
CA SER A 150 47.13 -1.66 -56.44
C SER A 150 45.81 -1.00 -56.91
N ALA A 151 45.97 0.27 -57.31
CA ALA A 151 45.49 0.89 -58.56
C ALA A 151 44.02 1.40 -58.75
N ARG A 152 43.95 2.75 -58.87
CA ARG A 152 43.37 3.57 -59.98
C ARG A 152 41.90 4.10 -59.88
N PRO A 153 41.52 5.14 -60.65
CA PRO A 153 41.74 6.58 -60.38
C PRO A 153 40.45 7.42 -60.21
N LYS A 154 40.60 8.66 -59.72
CA LYS A 154 39.55 9.65 -59.45
C LYS A 154 38.89 10.25 -60.72
N ALA A 155 37.57 10.44 -60.66
CA ALA A 155 36.81 11.38 -61.51
C ALA A 155 36.14 12.45 -60.62
N GLN A 156 36.06 13.68 -61.14
CA GLN A 156 35.64 14.90 -60.45
C GLN A 156 34.20 15.27 -60.85
N PRO A 157 33.31 15.72 -59.93
CA PRO A 157 31.99 16.22 -60.31
C PRO A 157 31.99 17.73 -60.54
N ALA A 158 31.37 18.15 -61.65
CA ALA A 158 31.01 19.53 -61.95
C ALA A 158 29.71 19.94 -61.24
N ALA A 159 29.60 21.24 -60.95
CA ALA A 159 28.45 21.88 -60.31
C ALA A 159 27.26 22.05 -61.27
N VAL A 160 26.04 21.96 -60.72
CA VAL A 160 24.82 22.56 -61.29
C VAL A 160 23.98 23.14 -60.16
N GLN A 161 23.59 24.40 -60.31
CA GLN A 161 22.62 25.10 -59.47
C GLN A 161 21.20 24.71 -59.89
N GLY A 162 20.29 24.64 -58.91
CA GLY A 162 18.85 24.56 -59.12
C GLY A 162 18.14 24.74 -57.79
N ASP A 163 17.36 25.82 -57.69
CA ASP A 163 16.40 26.06 -56.61
C ASP A 163 15.47 24.85 -56.47
N ASP A 164 15.45 24.24 -55.29
CA ASP A 164 14.19 23.81 -54.69
C ASP A 164 14.37 23.68 -53.18
N GLN A 165 13.41 24.27 -52.50
CA GLN A 165 13.19 24.29 -51.06
C GLN A 165 13.41 22.89 -50.45
N PRO A 166 14.23 22.70 -49.39
CA PRO A 166 14.24 21.43 -48.68
C PRO A 166 12.87 21.26 -48.03
N VAL A 167 12.04 20.40 -48.62
CA VAL A 167 10.85 19.86 -47.97
C VAL A 167 11.34 19.26 -46.66
N LEU A 168 10.96 19.90 -45.56
CA LEU A 168 11.00 19.30 -44.23
C LEU A 168 10.08 18.08 -44.30
N GLU A 169 10.62 16.95 -44.72
CA GLU A 169 10.07 15.64 -44.39
C GLU A 169 10.08 15.57 -42.86
N LEU A 170 8.97 15.98 -42.25
CA LEU A 170 8.57 15.42 -40.96
C LEU A 170 8.41 13.92 -41.22
N GLY A 171 9.54 13.20 -41.17
CA GLY A 171 9.52 11.76 -41.08
C GLY A 171 8.53 11.41 -39.98
N THR A 172 7.56 10.57 -40.33
CA THR A 172 6.65 9.88 -39.42
C THR A 172 7.42 9.62 -38.14
N GLN A 173 7.18 10.43 -37.10
CA GLN A 173 7.98 10.36 -35.88
C GLN A 173 7.88 8.92 -35.41
N ALA A 174 8.96 8.33 -34.89
CA ALA A 174 8.95 6.93 -34.40
C ALA A 174 7.84 6.65 -33.35
N ILE A 175 7.14 7.69 -32.88
CA ILE A 175 5.90 7.68 -32.10
C ILE A 175 4.71 7.07 -32.88
N ASP A 176 4.59 7.31 -34.18
CA ASP A 176 3.50 6.78 -35.04
C ASP A 176 3.68 5.30 -35.43
N MET A 177 4.84 4.71 -35.11
CA MET A 177 5.14 3.29 -35.33
C MET A 177 5.01 2.45 -34.04
N ALA A 178 4.53 3.05 -32.94
CA ALA A 178 4.23 2.29 -31.74
C ALA A 178 3.03 1.37 -32.01
N PRO A 179 3.15 0.05 -31.81
CA PRO A 179 2.01 -0.84 -31.95
C PRO A 179 0.92 -0.41 -30.96
N LEU A 180 -0.30 -0.21 -31.49
CA LEU A 180 -1.51 0.03 -30.70
C LEU A 180 -1.56 -1.00 -29.56
N LEU A 181 -1.75 -0.50 -28.33
CA LEU A 181 -1.85 -1.36 -27.16
C LEU A 181 -3.04 -2.30 -27.35
N SER A 182 -2.82 -3.61 -27.24
CA SER A 182 -3.91 -4.58 -27.29
C SER A 182 -4.81 -4.43 -26.06
N ASN A 183 -6.11 -4.65 -26.22
CA ASN A 183 -7.07 -4.63 -25.11
C ASN A 183 -6.68 -5.63 -24.01
N ASP A 184 -6.18 -6.81 -24.38
CA ASP A 184 -5.68 -7.81 -23.43
C ASP A 184 -4.49 -7.28 -22.61
N ASP A 185 -3.52 -6.62 -23.25
CA ASP A 185 -2.39 -6.01 -22.56
C ASP A 185 -2.85 -4.85 -21.66
N PHE A 186 -3.84 -4.07 -22.10
CA PHE A 186 -4.44 -2.99 -21.31
C PHE A 186 -5.11 -3.54 -20.05
N VAL A 187 -6.01 -4.52 -20.17
CA VAL A 187 -6.70 -5.15 -19.04
C VAL A 187 -5.71 -5.80 -18.08
N ARG A 188 -4.70 -6.53 -18.60
CA ARG A 188 -3.66 -7.15 -17.76
C ARG A 188 -2.83 -6.10 -17.03
N ALA A 189 -2.48 -4.99 -17.69
CA ALA A 189 -1.74 -3.91 -17.06
C ALA A 189 -2.53 -3.25 -15.92
N LEU A 190 -3.84 -3.05 -16.08
CA LEU A 190 -4.72 -2.51 -15.03
C LEU A 190 -4.98 -3.49 -13.87
N ASN A 191 -4.78 -4.79 -14.08
CA ASN A 191 -4.80 -5.73 -12.97
C ASN A 191 -3.53 -5.66 -12.12
N PHE A 192 -2.42 -5.16 -12.69
CA PHE A 192 -1.05 -5.24 -12.19
C PHE A 192 -0.55 -6.69 -12.00
N PRO A 193 0.77 -6.93 -12.10
CA PRO A 193 1.34 -8.25 -11.83
C PRO A 193 0.98 -8.75 -10.42
N GLU A 194 0.69 -10.05 -10.29
CA GLU A 194 0.36 -10.68 -9.00
C GLU A 194 1.60 -11.08 -8.21
N THR A 195 2.68 -11.48 -8.91
CA THR A 195 3.90 -12.01 -8.32
C THR A 195 5.14 -11.44 -9.02
N ALA A 196 6.31 -11.61 -8.41
CA ALA A 196 7.58 -11.17 -9.00
C ALA A 196 7.94 -11.98 -10.26
N GLU A 197 7.37 -13.19 -10.38
CA GLU A 197 7.57 -14.14 -11.47
C GLU A 197 6.59 -13.94 -12.64
N ASP A 198 5.64 -13.01 -12.54
CA ASP A 198 4.64 -12.75 -13.60
C ASP A 198 5.25 -11.95 -14.78
N GLU A 199 6.10 -12.62 -15.57
CA GLU A 199 6.77 -12.04 -16.72
C GLU A 199 5.80 -11.46 -17.76
N VAL A 200 4.64 -12.11 -17.94
CA VAL A 200 3.61 -11.70 -18.88
C VAL A 200 2.92 -10.43 -18.40
N GLY A 201 2.55 -10.35 -17.11
CA GLY A 201 2.02 -9.15 -16.48
C GLY A 201 2.98 -7.98 -16.60
N PHE A 202 4.27 -8.18 -16.31
CA PHE A 202 5.27 -7.13 -16.47
C PHE A 202 5.48 -6.72 -17.94
N ALA A 203 5.37 -7.65 -18.89
CA ALA A 203 5.45 -7.34 -20.31
C ALA A 203 4.28 -6.47 -20.77
N SER A 204 3.04 -6.82 -20.39
CA SER A 204 1.83 -6.03 -20.67
C SER A 204 1.91 -4.65 -20.00
N LEU A 205 2.34 -4.58 -18.73
CA LEU A 205 2.55 -3.32 -18.01
C LEU A 205 3.57 -2.41 -18.71
N ARG A 206 4.72 -2.95 -19.16
CA ARG A 206 5.71 -2.17 -19.91
C ARG A 206 5.18 -1.64 -21.24
N ARG A 207 4.31 -2.38 -21.93
CA ARG A 207 3.65 -1.91 -23.16
C ARG A 207 2.66 -0.80 -22.85
N ALA A 208 1.83 -0.99 -21.82
CA ALA A 208 0.86 0.00 -21.35
C ALA A 208 1.52 1.32 -20.93
N LEU A 209 2.71 1.26 -20.32
CA LEU A 209 3.48 2.45 -19.94
C LEU A 209 4.08 3.24 -21.12
N LYS A 210 4.19 2.63 -22.31
CA LYS A 210 4.60 3.34 -23.53
C LYS A 210 3.47 4.18 -24.13
N ASP A 211 2.22 3.79 -23.86
CA ASP A 211 1.07 4.57 -24.28
C ASP A 211 0.80 5.72 -23.28
N ARG A 212 0.63 6.94 -23.81
CA ARG A 212 0.59 8.15 -22.97
C ARG A 212 -0.70 8.26 -22.16
N SER A 213 -1.84 7.85 -22.69
CA SER A 213 -3.11 7.94 -21.96
C SER A 213 -3.19 6.84 -20.89
N THR A 214 -2.80 5.61 -21.24
CA THR A 214 -2.77 4.45 -20.35
C THR A 214 -1.74 4.61 -19.23
N SER A 215 -0.53 5.08 -19.51
CA SER A 215 0.52 5.29 -18.48
C SER A 215 0.07 6.19 -17.33
N GLN A 216 -0.64 7.27 -17.63
CA GLN A 216 -1.19 8.17 -16.61
C GLN A 216 -2.28 7.48 -15.77
N LEU A 217 -3.13 6.63 -16.38
CA LEU A 217 -4.09 5.84 -15.61
C LEU A 217 -3.39 4.82 -14.72
N VAL A 218 -2.38 4.12 -15.24
CA VAL A 218 -1.58 3.15 -14.48
C VAL A 218 -0.90 3.82 -13.29
N GLN A 219 -0.27 4.98 -13.48
CA GLN A 219 0.35 5.74 -12.40
C GLN A 219 -0.68 6.19 -11.35
N ALA A 220 -1.78 6.80 -11.78
CA ALA A 220 -2.84 7.23 -10.86
C ALA A 220 -3.46 6.06 -10.08
N SER A 221 -3.59 4.89 -10.74
CA SER A 221 -4.06 3.67 -10.10
C SER A 221 -3.06 3.18 -9.06
N GLN A 222 -1.77 3.14 -9.40
CA GLN A 222 -0.71 2.71 -8.49
C GLN A 222 -0.63 3.60 -7.25
N ASP A 223 -0.71 4.91 -7.42
CA ASP A 223 -0.67 5.88 -6.32
C ASP A 223 -1.82 5.64 -5.34
N VAL A 224 -3.05 5.55 -5.87
CA VAL A 224 -4.25 5.29 -5.05
C VAL A 224 -4.20 3.93 -4.38
N LEU A 225 -3.84 2.86 -5.10
CA LEU A 225 -3.72 1.52 -4.53
C LEU A 225 -2.68 1.47 -3.41
N THR A 226 -1.57 2.20 -3.59
CA THR A 226 -0.53 2.33 -2.56
C THR A 226 -1.09 3.02 -1.31
N LEU A 227 -1.80 4.14 -1.47
CA LEU A 227 -2.40 4.85 -0.34
C LEU A 227 -3.47 4.00 0.36
N MET A 228 -4.32 3.29 -0.38
CA MET A 228 -5.34 2.39 0.18
C MET A 228 -4.72 1.24 0.97
N SER A 229 -3.58 0.71 0.51
CA SER A 229 -2.86 -0.36 1.22
C SER A 229 -2.29 0.09 2.57
N GLN A 230 -1.98 1.38 2.74
CA GLN A 230 -1.51 1.93 4.03
C GLN A 230 -2.61 1.86 5.10
N ASP A 231 -3.87 1.95 4.69
CA ASP A 231 -5.04 1.82 5.56
C ASP A 231 -5.55 0.36 5.64
N GLY A 232 -4.79 -0.60 5.10
CA GLY A 232 -5.13 -2.03 5.10
C GLY A 232 -6.25 -2.41 4.13
N ILE A 233 -6.54 -1.58 3.12
CA ILE A 233 -7.57 -1.86 2.12
C ILE A 233 -6.91 -2.46 0.88
N TYR A 234 -7.01 -3.77 0.71
CA TYR A 234 -6.51 -4.50 -0.44
C TYR A 234 -7.65 -4.85 -1.42
N MET A 235 -7.46 -4.62 -2.72
CA MET A 235 -8.51 -4.84 -3.73
C MET A 235 -8.85 -6.32 -3.91
N ASP A 236 -7.90 -7.21 -3.64
CA ASP A 236 -8.07 -8.66 -3.77
C ASP A 236 -8.99 -9.23 -2.68
N ASP A 237 -9.12 -8.55 -1.54
CA ASP A 237 -10.03 -8.92 -0.45
C ASP A 237 -11.49 -8.54 -0.75
N LEU A 238 -11.69 -7.59 -1.67
CA LEU A 238 -13.01 -7.09 -2.03
C LEU A 238 -13.73 -8.08 -2.94
N ARG A 239 -15.05 -8.19 -2.77
CA ARG A 239 -15.91 -9.01 -3.63
C ARG A 239 -16.98 -8.12 -4.27
N PRO A 240 -16.70 -7.54 -5.45
CA PRO A 240 -17.67 -6.69 -6.13
C PRO A 240 -18.84 -7.52 -6.66
N ASP A 241 -20.05 -6.96 -6.57
CA ASP A 241 -21.20 -7.43 -7.34
C ASP A 241 -20.99 -7.05 -8.81
N ARG A 242 -21.10 -8.04 -9.72
CA ARG A 242 -20.76 -7.86 -11.12
C ARG A 242 -21.86 -7.12 -11.86
N ALA A 243 -21.56 -5.90 -12.28
CA ALA A 243 -22.43 -5.15 -13.20
C ALA A 243 -22.40 -5.79 -14.60
N ARG A 244 -23.54 -5.77 -15.29
CA ARG A 244 -23.62 -6.21 -16.68
C ARG A 244 -22.78 -5.27 -17.57
N PRO A 245 -22.11 -5.76 -18.64
CA PRO A 245 -21.30 -4.92 -19.53
C PRO A 245 -22.06 -3.72 -20.10
N GLU A 246 -23.37 -3.86 -20.32
CA GLU A 246 -24.23 -2.75 -20.74
C GLU A 246 -24.17 -1.55 -19.77
N VAL A 247 -24.14 -1.77 -18.44
CA VAL A 247 -24.09 -0.68 -17.44
C VAL A 247 -22.77 0.10 -17.55
N TRP A 248 -21.67 -0.61 -17.79
CA TRP A 248 -20.38 0.00 -18.07
C TRP A 248 -20.41 0.86 -19.34
N ARG A 249 -21.05 0.39 -20.41
CA ARG A 249 -21.22 1.17 -21.65
C ARG A 249 -22.05 2.44 -21.43
N HIS A 250 -23.14 2.34 -20.67
CA HIS A 250 -23.95 3.51 -20.32
C HIS A 250 -23.12 4.55 -19.54
N PHE A 251 -22.27 4.07 -18.62
CA PHE A 251 -21.34 4.92 -17.88
C PHE A 251 -20.32 5.62 -18.81
N ALA A 252 -19.73 4.91 -19.77
CA ALA A 252 -18.82 5.47 -20.77
C ALA A 252 -19.49 6.54 -21.65
N GLN A 253 -20.79 6.37 -21.95
CA GLN A 253 -21.60 7.33 -22.70
C GLN A 253 -22.03 8.55 -21.86
N GLY A 254 -21.62 8.62 -20.59
CA GLY A 254 -21.91 9.76 -19.71
C GLY A 254 -23.22 9.64 -18.92
N SER A 255 -23.86 8.47 -18.88
CA SER A 255 -25.01 8.23 -17.99
C SER A 255 -24.59 8.37 -16.53
N ARG A 256 -25.47 8.91 -15.67
CA ARG A 256 -25.20 9.17 -14.25
C ARG A 256 -26.41 8.77 -13.37
N GLY A 257 -26.18 8.68 -12.06
CA GLY A 257 -27.19 8.34 -11.06
C GLY A 257 -27.70 6.90 -11.16
N ARG A 258 -29.01 6.70 -10.94
CA ARG A 258 -29.65 5.38 -10.81
C ARG A 258 -29.37 4.40 -11.97
N ALA A 259 -29.16 4.89 -13.19
CA ALA A 259 -28.84 4.06 -14.34
C ALA A 259 -27.49 3.33 -14.22
N ILE A 260 -26.52 3.94 -13.51
CA ILE A 260 -25.18 3.38 -13.29
C ILE A 260 -24.94 2.96 -11.84
N ALA A 261 -25.95 3.08 -10.96
CA ALA A 261 -25.87 2.63 -9.56
C ALA A 261 -25.34 1.18 -9.38
N PRO A 262 -25.67 0.21 -10.27
CA PRO A 262 -25.10 -1.14 -10.18
C PRO A 262 -23.58 -1.21 -10.37
N LEU A 263 -22.94 -0.17 -10.94
CA LEU A 263 -21.51 -0.11 -11.16
C LEU A 263 -20.71 -0.06 -9.86
N GLY A 264 -21.29 0.55 -8.80
CA GLY A 264 -20.73 0.59 -7.46
C GLY A 264 -20.87 -0.75 -6.72
N GLY A 265 -20.35 -1.83 -7.31
CA GLY A 265 -20.55 -3.22 -6.86
C GLY A 265 -19.92 -3.55 -5.50
N ILE A 266 -19.04 -2.71 -4.98
CA ILE A 266 -18.38 -2.92 -3.68
C ILE A 266 -19.30 -2.45 -2.56
N ARG A 267 -19.70 -3.40 -1.71
CA ARG A 267 -20.61 -3.19 -0.58
C ARG A 267 -19.96 -3.42 0.78
N ASP A 268 -18.64 -3.64 0.83
CA ASP A 268 -17.97 -3.88 2.11
C ASP A 268 -18.01 -2.63 3.01
N ARG A 269 -18.63 -2.78 4.18
CA ARG A 269 -18.90 -1.66 5.09
C ARG A 269 -17.63 -1.12 5.72
N SER A 270 -16.67 -1.99 6.05
CA SER A 270 -15.38 -1.59 6.61
C SER A 270 -14.58 -0.75 5.63
N SER A 271 -14.34 -1.25 4.41
CA SER A 271 -13.60 -0.52 3.40
C SER A 271 -14.28 0.79 3.03
N LEU A 272 -15.62 0.81 2.86
CA LEU A 272 -16.35 2.05 2.61
C LEU A 272 -16.21 3.06 3.74
N ALA A 273 -16.25 2.63 5.00
CA ALA A 273 -16.08 3.54 6.14
C ALA A 273 -14.66 4.10 6.22
N LEU A 274 -13.64 3.25 6.06
CA LEU A 274 -12.22 3.65 6.08
C LEU A 274 -11.90 4.60 4.94
N THR A 275 -12.29 4.26 3.71
CA THR A 275 -12.08 5.13 2.54
C THR A 275 -12.81 6.46 2.68
N ASN A 276 -14.06 6.48 3.17
CA ASN A 276 -14.78 7.73 3.41
C ASN A 276 -14.13 8.59 4.50
N ALA A 277 -13.65 7.98 5.58
CA ALA A 277 -12.92 8.70 6.61
C ALA A 277 -11.63 9.32 6.03
N ARG A 278 -10.89 8.55 5.22
CA ARG A 278 -9.66 9.00 4.57
C ARG A 278 -9.89 10.16 3.59
N MET A 279 -10.91 10.07 2.73
CA MET A 279 -11.32 11.14 1.83
C MET A 279 -11.59 12.47 2.57
N LYS A 280 -12.12 12.41 3.80
CA LYS A 280 -12.42 13.60 4.60
C LYS A 280 -11.21 14.13 5.36
N GLN A 281 -10.36 13.24 5.87
CA GLN A 281 -9.26 13.58 6.79
C GLN A 281 -7.95 13.91 6.07
N ASP A 282 -7.71 13.34 4.89
CA ASP A 282 -6.45 13.47 4.16
C ASP A 282 -6.66 14.17 2.81
N PRO A 283 -6.23 15.45 2.67
CA PRO A 283 -6.29 16.17 1.41
C PRO A 283 -5.51 15.52 0.27
N ILE A 284 -4.37 14.87 0.57
CA ILE A 284 -3.53 14.23 -0.44
C ILE A 284 -4.24 13.00 -0.99
N PHE A 285 -4.81 12.17 -0.11
CA PHE A 285 -5.62 11.02 -0.53
C PHE A 285 -6.82 11.45 -1.37
N ARG A 286 -7.52 12.51 -0.94
CA ARG A 286 -8.68 13.05 -1.65
C ARG A 286 -8.31 13.55 -3.05
N ASP A 287 -7.21 14.28 -3.18
CA ASP A 287 -6.73 14.77 -4.48
C ASP A 287 -6.33 13.61 -5.41
N ALA A 288 -5.55 12.65 -4.89
CA ALA A 288 -5.16 11.44 -5.63
C ALA A 288 -6.38 10.62 -6.10
N ALA A 289 -7.39 10.44 -5.23
CA ALA A 289 -8.62 9.74 -5.56
C ALA A 289 -9.41 10.46 -6.67
N HIS A 290 -9.60 11.77 -6.58
CA HIS A 290 -10.29 12.52 -7.63
C HIS A 290 -9.51 12.54 -8.94
N HIS A 291 -8.18 12.67 -8.87
CA HIS A 291 -7.32 12.57 -10.04
C HIS A 291 -7.48 11.21 -10.73
N PHE A 292 -7.40 10.12 -9.97
CA PHE A 292 -7.61 8.76 -10.44
C PHE A 292 -9.00 8.57 -11.07
N LEU A 293 -10.08 8.96 -10.39
CA LEU A 293 -11.45 8.84 -10.91
C LEU A 293 -11.58 9.53 -12.28
N ARG A 294 -11.05 10.76 -12.41
CA ARG A 294 -11.07 11.48 -13.68
C ARG A 294 -10.27 10.79 -14.79
N ARG A 295 -9.08 10.25 -14.46
CA ARG A 295 -8.26 9.51 -15.42
C ARG A 295 -8.96 8.22 -15.86
N PHE A 296 -9.58 7.51 -14.92
CA PHE A 296 -10.32 6.29 -15.21
C PHE A 296 -11.50 6.56 -16.14
N ASP A 297 -12.35 7.55 -15.85
CA ASP A 297 -13.47 7.96 -16.70
C ASP A 297 -13.02 8.25 -18.14
N GLN A 298 -11.96 9.06 -18.29
CA GLN A 298 -11.45 9.45 -19.60
C GLN A 298 -10.94 8.26 -20.41
N THR A 299 -10.08 7.43 -19.81
CA THR A 299 -9.47 6.29 -20.51
C THR A 299 -10.51 5.19 -20.78
N PHE A 300 -11.46 4.96 -19.86
CA PHE A 300 -12.51 3.97 -20.05
C PHE A 300 -13.45 4.34 -21.21
N ALA A 301 -13.79 5.62 -21.37
CA ALA A 301 -14.61 6.09 -22.49
C ALA A 301 -13.93 5.93 -23.86
N GLU A 302 -12.59 5.94 -23.91
CA GLU A 302 -11.83 5.63 -25.13
C GLU A 302 -11.77 4.11 -25.37
N PHE A 303 -11.54 3.32 -24.31
CA PHE A 303 -11.47 1.86 -24.36
C PHE A 303 -12.80 1.22 -24.81
N GLU A 304 -13.94 1.69 -24.30
CA GLU A 304 -15.26 1.11 -24.57
C GLU A 304 -15.62 1.06 -26.07
N LYS A 305 -15.14 2.03 -26.86
CA LYS A 305 -15.39 2.13 -28.31
C LYS A 305 -14.86 0.95 -29.10
N GLY A 306 -13.78 0.33 -28.64
CA GLY A 306 -13.11 -0.80 -29.29
C GLY A 306 -13.17 -2.10 -28.49
N ALA A 307 -13.85 -2.12 -27.34
CA ALA A 307 -13.91 -3.26 -26.45
C ALA A 307 -15.18 -4.11 -26.65
N SER A 308 -15.00 -5.42 -26.66
CA SER A 308 -16.04 -6.43 -26.57
C SER A 308 -16.61 -6.53 -25.15
N ASP A 309 -17.78 -7.14 -25.02
CA ASP A 309 -18.42 -7.35 -23.71
C ASP A 309 -17.59 -8.25 -22.79
N SER A 310 -16.83 -9.20 -23.34
CA SER A 310 -15.89 -10.04 -22.58
C SER A 310 -14.71 -9.22 -22.03
N GLU A 311 -14.17 -8.28 -22.82
CA GLU A 311 -13.06 -7.43 -22.38
C GLU A 311 -13.51 -6.41 -21.33
N ILE A 312 -14.73 -5.85 -21.46
CA ILE A 312 -15.34 -5.01 -20.43
C ILE A 312 -15.54 -5.79 -19.13
N SER A 313 -16.04 -7.03 -19.23
CA SER A 313 -16.17 -7.90 -18.06
C SER A 313 -14.82 -8.18 -17.41
N ALA A 314 -13.78 -8.49 -18.20
CA ALA A 314 -12.44 -8.75 -17.69
C ALA A 314 -11.83 -7.50 -17.03
N LEU A 315 -12.03 -6.31 -17.61
CA LEU A 315 -11.63 -5.04 -17.01
C LEU A 315 -12.29 -4.83 -15.65
N SER A 316 -13.59 -5.12 -15.53
CA SER A 316 -14.34 -4.92 -14.29
C SER A 316 -13.84 -5.75 -13.11
N ASP A 317 -13.15 -6.87 -13.38
CA ASP A 317 -12.58 -7.74 -12.35
C ASP A 317 -11.20 -7.27 -11.85
N THR A 318 -10.56 -6.31 -12.52
CA THR A 318 -9.20 -5.82 -12.21
C THR A 318 -9.10 -5.07 -10.88
N ARG A 319 -7.91 -5.06 -10.26
CA ARG A 319 -7.64 -4.23 -9.06
C ARG A 319 -7.95 -2.75 -9.28
N THR A 320 -7.59 -2.20 -10.44
CA THR A 320 -7.92 -0.80 -10.77
C THR A 320 -9.42 -0.56 -10.84
N ALA A 321 -10.20 -1.43 -11.49
CA ALA A 321 -11.65 -1.27 -11.56
C ALA A 321 -12.32 -1.40 -10.19
N ARG A 322 -11.82 -2.30 -9.33
CA ARG A 322 -12.28 -2.41 -7.93
C ARG A 322 -12.02 -1.13 -7.15
N ALA A 323 -10.83 -0.54 -7.28
CA ALA A 323 -10.53 0.75 -6.66
C ALA A 323 -11.49 1.84 -7.15
N PHE A 324 -11.79 1.87 -8.45
CA PHE A 324 -12.78 2.78 -9.04
C PHE A 324 -14.18 2.59 -8.45
N MET A 325 -14.67 1.34 -8.34
CA MET A 325 -15.98 1.07 -7.73
C MET A 325 -16.07 1.53 -6.28
N LEU A 326 -15.01 1.33 -5.49
CA LEU A 326 -14.96 1.70 -4.08
C LEU A 326 -14.92 3.23 -3.91
N LEU A 327 -14.02 3.90 -4.65
CA LEU A 327 -13.85 5.35 -4.59
C LEU A 327 -15.03 6.09 -5.20
N GLY A 328 -15.56 5.63 -6.33
CA GLY A 328 -16.73 6.21 -6.98
C GLY A 328 -17.95 6.18 -6.07
N ARG A 329 -18.10 5.11 -5.28
CA ARG A 329 -19.17 5.02 -4.26
C ARG A 329 -18.96 6.00 -3.10
N CYS A 330 -17.72 6.16 -2.63
CA CYS A 330 -17.42 7.14 -1.57
C CYS A 330 -17.56 8.59 -2.06
N ALA A 331 -17.28 8.85 -3.32
CA ALA A 331 -17.41 10.16 -3.95
C ALA A 331 -18.85 10.51 -4.38
N GLY A 332 -19.79 9.55 -4.33
CA GLY A 332 -21.16 9.75 -4.76
C GLY A 332 -21.33 9.76 -6.30
N THR A 333 -20.41 9.16 -7.05
CA THR A 333 -20.47 9.10 -8.53
C THR A 333 -21.67 8.29 -9.04
N PHE A 334 -22.18 7.36 -8.22
CA PHE A 334 -23.22 6.39 -8.60
C PHE A 334 -24.60 6.67 -8.00
N ASP A 335 -24.71 7.70 -7.16
CA ASP A 335 -25.94 8.08 -6.47
C ASP A 335 -26.76 9.10 -7.28
#